data_AF-A0A2P8W6Q5-F1
#
_entry.id   AF-A0A2P8W6Q5-F1
#
_cell.length_a   1.000
_cell.length_b   1.000
_cell.length_c   1.000
_cell.angle_alpha   90.00
_cell.angle_beta   90.00
_cell.angle_gamma   90.00
#
_symmetry.space_group_name_H-M   'P 1'
#
loop_
_entity.id
_entity.type
_entity.pdbx_description
1 polymer ?
#
loop_
_entity_poly.entity_id
_entity_poly.type
_entity_poly.pdbx_seq_one_letter_code
_entity_poly.pdbx_strand_id
1 'polypeptide(L)'
;VQPYQCPPELFCGFERTPTNRPVRYPVACSPQAWATGTVFQLLQIMVNLVPDVPNNCLRIVQPTLPESVSYLSLKNFKIGHTLLDLEFERSQEATACRVVRKRGNLRVIIEA
;
A
#
# COMPACT_ATOMS: atom_id res chain seq x y z
N VAL A 1 -0.77 5.10 -23.79
CA VAL A 1 -0.38 4.90 -22.37
C VAL A 1 -0.29 6.28 -21.73
N GLN A 2 -0.83 6.50 -20.53
CA GLN A 2 -0.77 7.80 -19.86
C GLN A 2 0.71 8.13 -19.55
N PRO A 3 1.25 9.26 -20.03
CA PRO A 3 2.69 9.51 -20.09
C PRO A 3 3.40 9.58 -18.73
N TYR A 4 2.67 9.72 -17.63
CA TYR A 4 3.24 9.96 -16.30
C TYR A 4 2.95 8.86 -15.27
N GLN A 5 2.22 7.79 -15.64
CA GLN A 5 1.78 6.74 -14.71
C GLN A 5 1.09 7.27 -13.43
N CYS A 6 0.59 8.51 -13.44
CA CYS A 6 -0.09 9.11 -12.31
C CYS A 6 -1.50 8.53 -12.16
N PRO A 7 -2.03 8.48 -10.92
CA PRO A 7 -3.43 8.19 -10.68
C PRO A 7 -4.37 9.11 -11.49
N PRO A 8 -5.57 8.64 -11.85
CA PRO A 8 -6.55 9.49 -12.54
C PRO A 8 -7.03 10.63 -11.63
N GLU A 9 -7.39 11.76 -12.23
CA GLU A 9 -7.96 12.92 -11.52
C GLU A 9 -9.37 12.66 -11.01
N LEU A 10 -10.19 11.96 -11.79
CA LEU A 10 -11.58 11.66 -11.49
C LEU A 10 -11.97 10.28 -12.01
N PHE A 11 -12.98 9.69 -11.37
CA PHE A 11 -13.71 8.53 -11.89
C PHE A 11 -15.03 9.02 -12.48
N CYS A 12 -15.31 8.67 -13.73
CA CYS A 12 -16.61 8.95 -14.35
C CYS A 12 -17.68 7.98 -13.81
N GLY A 13 -18.95 8.34 -13.91
CA GLY A 13 -20.09 7.48 -13.51
C GLY A 13 -20.48 6.41 -14.53
N PHE A 14 -19.58 6.03 -15.44
CA PHE A 14 -19.84 4.97 -16.42
C PHE A 14 -19.64 3.59 -15.80
N GLU A 15 -20.37 2.60 -16.32
CA GLU A 15 -20.19 1.21 -15.91
C GLU A 15 -18.76 0.72 -16.19
N ARG A 16 -18.23 -0.09 -15.27
CA ARG A 16 -16.90 -0.68 -15.41
C ARG A 16 -16.94 -1.81 -16.43
N THR A 17 -16.34 -1.60 -17.59
CA THR A 17 -16.14 -2.66 -18.60
C THR A 17 -14.67 -3.13 -18.61
N PRO A 18 -14.37 -4.37 -19.02
CA PRO A 18 -13.00 -4.88 -19.10
C PRO A 18 -12.08 -4.10 -20.04
N THR A 19 -12.65 -3.36 -20.99
CA THR A 19 -11.93 -2.63 -22.04
C THR A 19 -11.67 -1.16 -21.68
N ASN A 20 -12.29 -0.65 -20.61
CA ASN A 20 -12.11 0.74 -20.20
C ASN A 20 -10.66 0.97 -19.72
N ARG A 21 -10.02 1.98 -20.30
CA ARG A 21 -8.70 2.46 -19.90
C ARG A 21 -8.79 3.92 -19.48
N PRO A 22 -7.89 4.41 -18.62
CA PRO A 22 -7.80 5.84 -18.34
C PRO A 22 -7.71 6.63 -19.65
N VAL A 23 -8.65 7.55 -19.84
CA VAL A 23 -8.70 8.45 -20.99
C VAL A 23 -8.13 9.80 -20.60
N ARG A 24 -7.52 10.50 -21.57
CA ARG A 24 -7.00 11.85 -21.32
C ARG A 24 -8.18 12.80 -21.09
N TYR A 25 -8.20 13.46 -19.95
CA TYR A 25 -9.09 14.60 -19.69
C TYR A 25 -8.34 15.89 -20.11
N PRO A 26 -8.74 16.59 -21.19
CA PRO A 26 -7.91 17.64 -21.80
C PRO A 26 -7.58 18.82 -20.91
N VAL A 27 -8.46 19.11 -19.94
CA VAL A 27 -8.31 20.22 -18.99
C VAL A 27 -7.77 19.77 -17.63
N ALA A 28 -7.27 18.53 -17.55
CA ALA A 28 -6.70 17.99 -16.33
C ALA A 28 -5.45 18.78 -15.89
N CYS A 29 -5.37 19.08 -14.61
CA CYS A 29 -4.11 19.50 -14.01
C CYS A 29 -3.13 18.32 -14.07
N SER A 30 -2.08 18.40 -14.88
CA SER A 30 -1.09 17.33 -15.02
C SER A 30 0.28 17.77 -14.48
N PRO A 31 0.79 17.17 -13.39
CA PRO A 31 0.17 16.14 -12.55
C PRO A 31 -0.81 16.72 -11.52
N GLN A 32 -1.88 15.97 -11.22
CA GLN A 32 -2.89 16.39 -10.25
C GLN A 32 -2.39 16.08 -8.83
N ALA A 33 -2.07 17.14 -8.07
CA ALA A 33 -1.42 17.00 -6.76
C ALA A 33 -2.32 16.33 -5.70
N TRP A 34 -3.66 16.45 -5.78
CA TRP A 34 -4.58 15.88 -4.79
C TRP A 34 -4.67 14.35 -4.86
N ALA A 35 -4.50 13.73 -6.03
CA ALA A 35 -4.59 12.29 -6.24
C ALA A 35 -3.29 11.55 -5.84
N THR A 36 -2.20 12.28 -5.57
CA THR A 36 -0.91 11.68 -5.22
C THR A 36 -0.97 10.91 -3.88
N GLY A 37 -1.84 11.33 -2.96
CA GLY A 37 -2.07 10.63 -1.69
C GLY A 37 -2.64 9.21 -1.84
N THR A 38 -3.31 8.91 -2.96
CA THR A 38 -3.98 7.62 -3.20
C THR A 38 -3.01 6.45 -3.17
N VAL A 39 -1.76 6.63 -3.64
CA VAL A 39 -0.76 5.55 -3.65
C VAL A 39 -0.45 5.09 -2.22
N PHE A 40 -0.26 6.03 -1.29
CA PHE A 40 0.00 5.71 0.12
C PHE A 40 -1.22 5.07 0.79
N GLN A 41 -2.43 5.51 0.43
CA GLN A 41 -3.66 4.89 0.94
C GLN A 41 -3.85 3.46 0.43
N LEU A 42 -3.58 3.22 -0.85
CA LEU A 42 -3.62 1.87 -1.42
C LEU A 42 -2.62 0.95 -0.72
N LEU A 43 -1.40 1.42 -0.49
CA LEU A 43 -0.41 0.68 0.28
C LEU A 43 -0.91 0.39 1.70
N GLN A 44 -1.44 1.40 2.41
CA GLN A 44 -1.97 1.24 3.76
C GLN A 44 -3.10 0.21 3.82
N ILE A 45 -4.00 0.19 2.83
CA ILE A 45 -5.09 -0.81 2.75
C ILE A 45 -4.53 -2.21 2.48
N MET A 46 -3.52 -2.33 1.62
CA MET A 46 -2.90 -3.62 1.29
C MET A 46 -2.14 -4.25 2.46
N VAL A 47 -1.34 -3.47 3.20
CA VAL A 47 -0.50 -4.01 4.28
C VAL A 47 -1.10 -3.87 5.67
N ASN A 48 -2.05 -2.95 5.85
CA ASN A 48 -2.82 -2.67 7.07
C ASN A 48 -1.97 -2.63 8.34
N LEU A 49 -1.03 -1.67 8.37
CA LEU A 49 -0.14 -1.41 9.50
C LEU A 49 -0.85 -0.53 10.54
N VAL A 50 -1.04 -1.05 11.75
CA VAL A 50 -1.67 -0.34 12.87
C VAL A 50 -0.62 -0.11 13.96
N PRO A 51 0.13 1.01 13.90
CA PRO A 51 1.13 1.34 14.90
C PRO A 51 0.49 1.84 16.19
N ASP A 52 0.92 1.28 17.31
CA ASP A 52 0.63 1.73 18.68
C ASP A 52 1.95 2.08 19.36
N VAL A 53 2.44 3.29 19.07
CA VAL A 53 3.73 3.79 19.57
C VAL A 53 3.75 3.86 21.10
N PRO A 54 2.71 4.35 21.81
CA PRO A 54 2.68 4.34 23.27
C PRO A 54 2.89 2.95 23.89
N ASN A 55 2.31 1.90 23.30
CA ASN A 55 2.47 0.52 23.79
C ASN A 55 3.66 -0.23 23.15
N ASN A 56 4.52 0.48 22.42
CA ASN A 56 5.68 -0.03 21.69
C ASN A 56 5.33 -1.25 20.82
N CYS A 57 4.24 -1.14 20.07
CA CYS A 57 3.69 -2.23 19.28
C CYS A 57 3.35 -1.78 17.85
N LEU A 58 3.52 -2.68 16.89
CA LEU A 58 2.95 -2.61 15.56
C LEU A 58 2.09 -3.86 15.37
N ARG A 59 0.82 -3.65 15.03
CA ARG A 59 -0.06 -4.72 14.56
C ARG A 59 -0.13 -4.67 13.03
N ILE A 60 -0.11 -5.83 12.40
CA ILE A 60 -0.29 -6.01 10.96
C ILE A 60 -1.54 -6.88 10.81
N VAL A 61 -2.64 -6.27 10.36
CA VAL A 61 -3.98 -6.86 10.48
C VAL A 61 -4.49 -7.28 9.11
N GLN A 62 -4.59 -8.57 8.85
CA GLN A 62 -5.12 -9.16 7.63
C GLN A 62 -4.54 -8.53 6.35
N PRO A 63 -3.20 -8.50 6.20
CA PRO A 63 -2.60 -7.95 5.00
C PRO A 63 -3.14 -8.70 3.76
N THR A 64 -3.45 -7.95 2.71
CA THR A 64 -4.07 -8.49 1.49
C THR A 64 -3.47 -7.80 0.26
N LEU A 65 -2.57 -8.50 -0.42
CA LEU A 65 -2.09 -8.08 -1.73
C LEU A 65 -3.08 -8.47 -2.84
N PRO A 66 -3.37 -7.59 -3.81
CA PRO A 66 -4.20 -7.94 -4.96
C PRO A 66 -3.49 -8.95 -5.87
N GLU A 67 -4.23 -9.63 -6.74
CA GLU A 67 -3.69 -10.62 -7.69
C GLU A 67 -2.56 -10.07 -8.59
N SER A 68 -2.58 -8.77 -8.86
CA SER A 68 -1.56 -8.09 -9.66
C SER A 68 -0.24 -7.86 -8.92
N VAL A 69 -0.19 -8.08 -7.60
CA VAL A 69 0.98 -7.84 -6.76
C VAL A 69 1.30 -9.12 -5.98
N SER A 70 2.31 -9.86 -6.44
CA SER A 70 2.76 -11.09 -5.77
C SER A 70 3.66 -10.83 -4.56
N TYR A 71 4.38 -9.72 -4.55
CA TYR A 71 5.37 -9.39 -3.54
C TYR A 71 5.46 -7.87 -3.30
N LEU A 72 5.64 -7.48 -2.04
CA LEU A 72 5.85 -6.10 -1.62
C LEU A 72 6.90 -6.06 -0.50
N SER A 73 7.84 -5.14 -0.58
CA SER A 73 8.84 -4.91 0.48
C SER A 73 8.79 -3.47 0.98
N LEU A 74 8.78 -3.31 2.30
CA LEU A 74 8.92 -2.04 2.99
C LEU A 74 10.29 -2.02 3.67
N LYS A 75 11.16 -1.10 3.27
CA LYS A 75 12.53 -1.00 3.81
C LYS A 75 12.70 0.28 4.60
N ASN A 76 13.50 0.22 5.66
CA ASN A 76 13.80 1.35 6.54
C ASN A 76 12.54 1.99 7.13
N PHE A 77 11.50 1.19 7.41
CA PHE A 77 10.25 1.66 7.97
C PHE A 77 10.43 1.97 9.46
N LYS A 78 10.28 3.24 9.84
CA LYS A 78 10.55 3.70 11.20
C LYS A 78 9.25 3.89 11.98
N ILE A 79 9.16 3.24 13.14
CA ILE A 79 8.08 3.46 14.11
C ILE A 79 8.73 3.75 15.46
N GLY A 80 8.49 4.95 15.99
CA GLY A 80 9.20 5.46 17.16
C GLY A 80 10.72 5.40 16.95
N HIS A 81 11.41 4.63 17.80
CA HIS A 81 12.85 4.41 17.71
C HIS A 81 13.26 3.12 16.98
N THR A 82 12.29 2.32 16.51
CA THR A 82 12.56 1.05 15.84
C THR A 82 12.56 1.21 14.32
N LEU A 83 13.56 0.62 13.67
CA LEU A 83 13.65 0.49 12.21
C LEU A 83 13.29 -0.94 11.81
N LEU A 84 12.39 -1.09 10.84
CA LEU A 84 11.88 -2.35 10.33
C LEU A 84 12.12 -2.48 8.83
N ASP A 85 12.44 -3.69 8.39
CA ASP A 85 12.19 -4.12 7.02
C ASP A 85 11.11 -5.22 7.06
N LEU A 86 10.03 -5.02 6.32
CA LEU A 86 8.90 -5.94 6.22
C LEU A 86 8.77 -6.44 4.78
N GLU A 87 8.39 -7.69 4.62
CA GLU A 87 8.07 -8.30 3.34
C GLU A 87 6.69 -8.92 3.39
N PHE A 88 5.96 -8.77 2.30
CA PHE A 88 4.65 -9.34 2.07
C PHE A 88 4.69 -10.19 0.82
N GLU A 89 4.23 -11.42 0.91
CA GLU A 89 4.19 -12.36 -0.20
C GLU A 89 2.80 -12.97 -0.31
N ARG A 90 2.21 -12.88 -1.50
CA ARG A 90 0.88 -13.38 -1.78
C ARG A 90 0.95 -14.89 -2.06
N SER A 91 0.25 -15.69 -1.26
CA SER A 91 -0.09 -17.08 -1.58
C SER A 91 -1.44 -17.15 -2.30
N GLN A 92 -1.92 -18.35 -2.65
CA GLN A 92 -3.22 -18.48 -3.34
C GLN A 92 -4.41 -18.00 -2.49
N GLU A 93 -4.32 -18.10 -1.17
CA GLU A 93 -5.44 -17.85 -0.24
C GLU A 93 -5.20 -16.67 0.71
N ALA A 94 -3.94 -16.27 0.94
CA ALA A 94 -3.59 -15.27 1.95
C ALA A 94 -2.33 -14.48 1.56
N THR A 95 -2.03 -13.42 2.32
CA THR A 95 -0.74 -12.74 2.24
C THR A 95 0.07 -13.05 3.49
N ALA A 96 1.24 -13.65 3.31
CA ALA A 96 2.20 -13.84 4.38
C ALA A 96 2.96 -12.53 4.63
N CYS A 97 3.26 -12.23 5.90
CA CYS A 97 4.10 -11.11 6.28
C CYS A 97 5.33 -11.61 7.05
N ARG A 98 6.50 -11.07 6.72
CA ARG A 98 7.78 -11.42 7.34
C ARG A 98 8.53 -10.18 7.80
N VAL A 99 9.02 -10.20 9.05
CA VAL A 99 9.96 -9.20 9.55
C VAL A 99 11.37 -9.61 9.17
N VAL A 100 11.94 -8.96 8.16
CA VAL A 100 13.28 -9.28 7.64
C VAL A 100 14.37 -8.70 8.52
N ARG A 101 14.17 -7.47 8.99
CA ARG A 101 15.11 -6.75 9.85
C ARG A 101 14.34 -5.98 10.92
N LYS A 102 14.82 -6.04 12.15
CA LYS A 102 14.34 -5.19 13.26
C LYS A 102 15.52 -4.64 14.03
N ARG A 103 15.65 -3.31 14.07
CA ARG A 103 16.62 -2.60 14.91
C ARG A 103 15.86 -1.74 15.91
N GLY A 104 15.75 -2.24 17.14
CA GLY A 104 14.92 -1.66 18.20
C GLY A 104 14.07 -2.74 18.88
N ASN A 105 13.23 -2.33 19.82
CA ASN A 105 12.47 -3.24 20.68
C ASN A 105 10.95 -3.24 20.43
N LEU A 106 10.46 -2.61 19.35
CA LEU A 106 9.04 -2.66 18.97
C LEU A 106 8.57 -4.12 18.87
N ARG A 107 7.42 -4.42 19.46
CA ARG A 107 6.72 -5.70 19.29
C ARG A 107 5.96 -5.67 17.97
N VAL A 108 6.13 -6.70 17.15
CA VAL A 108 5.39 -6.83 15.89
C VAL A 108 4.43 -8.01 16.05
N ILE A 109 3.14 -7.75 15.85
CA ILE A 109 2.06 -8.74 15.95
C ILE A 109 1.44 -8.86 14.56
N ILE A 110 1.33 -10.09 14.06
CA ILE A 110 0.71 -10.38 12.76
C ILE A 110 -0.59 -11.12 13.04
N GLU A 111 -1.70 -10.52 12.64
CA GLU A 111 -3.06 -11.05 12.76
C GLU A 111 -3.50 -11.41 11.34
N ALA A 112 -3.59 -12.70 11.03
CA ALA A 112 -4.05 -13.19 9.72
C ALA A 112 -5.57 -13.37 9.70
#